data_AF-I0K129-F1
#
_entry.id   AF-I0K129-F1
#
_cell.length_a   1.000
_cell.length_b   1.000
_cell.length_c   1.000
_cell.angle_alpha   90.00
_cell.angle_beta   90.00
_cell.angle_gamma   90.00
#
_symmetry.space_group_name_H-M   'P 1'
#
loop_
_entity.id
_entity.type
_entity.pdbx_description
1 polymer ?
#
loop_
_entity_poly.entity_id
_entity_poly.type
_entity_poly.pdbx_seq_one_letter_code
_entity_poly.pdbx_strand_id
1 'polypeptide(L)'
;MAFSKGNTHSFLSDWCSQKKGEIKEVFKENLLPALIIGVFVAFLTIGYYQGWKVKELLENLERLNREKGIWFTVSVNAICCGPLAVLLHVIIWDKGKVRYDHLESSVYKAFIFGLSIFFSNYVFKAVSLLFGEEPSFHGIICKVFVDNFLYTPFFWLPFIMALFKWKEARYQFFPFWKCWNPLIYTKEGTSLLLSNWIIWVPATTFLFAMPLALQLPFAMCCYIVWSLIVSCLLEKKKSKNNR
;
A
#
# COMPACT_ATOMS: atom_id res chain seq x y z
N MET A 1 -25.04 -10.05 33.46
CA MET A 1 -23.61 -10.42 33.46
C MET A 1 -22.81 -9.24 34.01
N ALA A 2 -22.33 -9.37 35.24
CA ALA A 2 -21.58 -8.33 35.93
C ALA A 2 -20.15 -8.25 35.38
N PHE A 3 -19.77 -7.10 34.83
CA PHE A 3 -18.37 -6.79 34.53
C PHE A 3 -17.65 -6.51 35.86
N SER A 4 -16.86 -7.48 36.32
CA SER A 4 -15.93 -7.31 37.43
C SER A 4 -14.90 -6.22 37.10
N LYS A 5 -14.87 -5.17 37.91
CA LYS A 5 -13.99 -3.99 37.79
C LYS A 5 -12.53 -4.23 38.23
N GLY A 6 -12.10 -5.49 38.38
CA GLY A 6 -10.80 -5.82 39.01
C GLY A 6 -9.58 -6.00 38.11
N ASN A 7 -9.71 -6.06 36.77
CA ASN A 7 -8.64 -6.59 35.90
C ASN A 7 -8.29 -5.75 34.65
N THR A 8 -8.68 -4.48 34.60
CA THR A 8 -8.38 -3.62 33.44
C THR A 8 -6.89 -3.28 33.31
N HIS A 9 -6.16 -3.17 34.43
CA HIS A 9 -4.73 -2.85 34.39
C HIS A 9 -3.85 -4.00 33.87
N SER A 10 -4.14 -5.25 34.24
CA SER A 10 -3.39 -6.41 33.70
C SER A 10 -3.75 -6.68 32.25
N PHE A 11 -5.03 -6.51 31.87
CA PHE A 11 -5.46 -6.65 30.49
C PHE A 11 -4.80 -5.60 29.58
N LEU A 12 -4.71 -4.33 30.00
CA LEU A 12 -4.05 -3.29 29.22
C LEU A 12 -2.54 -3.50 29.14
N SER A 13 -1.87 -3.97 30.21
CA SER A 13 -0.44 -4.26 30.17
C SER A 13 -0.12 -5.46 29.27
N ASP A 14 -0.92 -6.52 29.36
CA ASP A 14 -0.77 -7.73 28.56
C ASP A 14 -1.10 -7.46 27.09
N TRP A 15 -2.15 -6.67 26.83
CA TRP A 15 -2.49 -6.21 25.48
C TRP A 15 -1.40 -5.30 24.90
N CYS A 16 -0.85 -4.36 25.68
CA CYS A 16 0.26 -3.51 25.23
C CYS A 16 1.53 -4.33 24.98
N SER A 17 1.82 -5.33 25.83
CA SER A 17 2.99 -6.20 25.68
C SER A 17 2.85 -7.09 24.44
N GLN A 18 1.69 -7.71 24.25
CA GLN A 18 1.36 -8.49 23.05
C GLN A 18 1.43 -7.62 21.79
N LYS A 19 0.87 -6.40 21.83
CA LYS A 19 0.93 -5.46 20.71
C LYS A 19 2.34 -4.97 20.43
N LYS A 20 3.18 -4.74 21.45
CA LYS A 20 4.61 -4.43 21.27
C LYS A 20 5.36 -5.56 20.57
N GLY A 21 5.09 -6.81 20.92
CA GLY A 21 5.63 -8.00 20.24
C GLY A 21 5.23 -8.02 18.76
N GLU A 22 3.94 -7.87 18.48
CA GLU A 22 3.39 -7.81 17.10
C GLU A 22 3.99 -6.64 16.29
N ILE A 23 4.08 -5.45 16.87
CA ILE A 23 4.68 -4.27 16.20
C ILE A 23 6.15 -4.53 15.88
N LYS A 24 6.92 -5.15 16.80
CA LYS A 24 8.33 -5.45 16.58
C LYS A 24 8.54 -6.48 15.47
N GLU A 25 7.69 -7.50 15.41
CA GLU A 25 7.71 -8.49 14.32
C GLU A 25 7.34 -7.84 12.99
N VAL A 26 6.24 -7.09 12.94
CA VAL A 26 5.82 -6.34 11.75
C VAL A 26 6.93 -5.40 11.28
N PHE A 27 7.58 -4.67 12.18
CA PHE A 27 8.67 -3.77 11.83
C PHE A 27 9.86 -4.53 11.23
N LYS A 28 10.28 -5.64 11.84
CA LYS A 28 11.37 -6.47 11.33
C LYS A 28 11.06 -7.06 9.96
N GLU A 29 9.84 -7.53 9.74
CA GLU A 29 9.43 -8.11 8.45
C GLU A 29 9.35 -7.06 7.34
N ASN A 30 9.05 -5.81 7.68
CA ASN A 30 8.89 -4.72 6.72
C ASN A 30 10.12 -3.82 6.55
N LEU A 31 11.16 -3.97 7.39
CA LEU A 31 12.36 -3.13 7.35
C LEU A 31 13.16 -3.30 6.05
N LEU A 32 13.38 -4.54 5.61
CA LEU A 32 14.13 -4.79 4.37
C LEU A 32 13.41 -4.22 3.13
N PRO A 33 12.10 -4.47 2.92
CA PRO A 33 11.35 -3.80 1.87
C PRO A 33 11.42 -2.27 1.94
N ALA A 34 11.29 -1.68 3.14
CA ALA A 34 11.37 -0.23 3.33
C ALA A 34 12.75 0.32 2.96
N LEU A 35 13.83 -0.39 3.29
CA LEU A 35 15.20 -0.02 2.91
C LEU A 35 15.42 -0.09 1.40
N ILE A 36 14.89 -1.12 0.74
CA ILE A 36 14.98 -1.25 -0.73
C ILE A 36 14.29 -0.07 -1.41
N ILE A 37 13.07 0.28 -0.95
CA ILE A 37 12.38 1.49 -1.42
C ILE A 37 13.26 2.71 -1.18
N GLY A 38 13.75 2.90 0.05
CA GLY A 38 14.56 4.06 0.41
C GLY A 38 15.80 4.25 -0.46
N VAL A 39 16.55 3.18 -0.75
CA VAL A 39 17.73 3.22 -1.62
C VAL A 39 17.35 3.59 -3.05
N PHE A 40 16.29 2.99 -3.59
CA PHE A 40 15.85 3.28 -4.94
C PHE A 40 15.38 4.74 -5.11
N VAL A 41 14.65 5.23 -4.10
CA VAL A 41 14.19 6.62 -4.03
C VAL A 41 15.35 7.59 -3.96
N ALA A 42 16.35 7.31 -3.11
CA ALA A 42 17.54 8.13 -3.02
C ALA A 42 18.26 8.18 -4.38
N PHE A 43 18.40 7.03 -5.05
CA PHE A 43 19.02 6.96 -6.36
C PHE A 43 18.25 7.76 -7.43
N LEU A 44 16.92 7.63 -7.50
CA LEU A 44 16.09 8.41 -8.43
C LEU A 44 16.17 9.91 -8.15
N THR A 45 16.16 10.29 -6.88
CA THR A 45 16.20 11.70 -6.46
C THR A 45 17.56 12.32 -6.81
N ILE A 46 18.65 11.63 -6.49
CA ILE A 46 20.01 12.03 -6.88
C ILE A 46 20.11 12.13 -8.40
N GLY A 47 19.61 11.13 -9.13
CA GLY A 47 19.59 11.12 -10.58
C GLY A 47 18.83 12.31 -11.18
N TYR A 48 17.68 12.67 -10.62
CA TYR A 48 16.89 13.83 -11.08
C TYR A 48 17.63 15.16 -10.91
N TYR A 49 18.29 15.36 -9.76
CA TYR A 49 18.98 16.63 -9.49
C TYR A 49 20.37 16.72 -10.14
N GLN A 50 21.04 15.60 -10.40
CA GLN A 50 22.42 15.58 -10.91
C GLN A 50 22.54 15.19 -12.38
N GLY A 51 21.55 14.49 -12.95
CA GLY A 51 21.61 13.93 -14.31
C GLY A 51 20.58 14.52 -15.25
N TRP A 52 21.02 15.27 -16.26
CA TRP A 52 20.15 15.89 -17.26
C TRP A 52 19.25 14.89 -18.00
N LYS A 53 19.78 13.70 -18.36
CA LYS A 53 19.01 12.64 -19.04
C LYS A 53 17.93 12.01 -18.16
N VAL A 54 18.21 11.82 -16.87
CA VAL A 54 17.24 11.26 -15.92
C VAL A 54 16.13 12.27 -15.68
N LYS A 55 16.49 13.54 -15.47
CA LYS A 55 15.54 14.64 -15.37
C LYS A 55 14.61 14.70 -16.58
N GLU A 56 15.16 14.71 -17.79
CA GLU A 56 14.38 14.75 -19.04
C GLU A 56 13.44 13.55 -19.16
N LEU A 57 13.91 12.34 -18.83
CA LEU A 57 13.06 11.14 -18.84
C LEU A 57 11.88 11.27 -17.88
N LEU A 58 12.14 11.74 -16.65
CA LEU A 58 11.12 11.89 -15.61
C LEU A 58 10.12 13.00 -15.95
N GLU A 59 10.58 14.11 -16.53
CA GLU A 59 9.72 15.20 -17.02
C GLU A 59 8.87 14.77 -18.22
N ASN A 60 9.43 13.97 -19.14
CA ASN A 60 8.67 13.39 -20.25
C ASN A 60 7.59 12.42 -19.76
N LEU A 61 7.90 11.59 -18.76
CA LEU A 61 6.93 10.68 -18.15
C LEU A 61 5.79 11.45 -17.48
N GLU A 62 6.13 12.53 -16.80
CA GLU A 62 5.16 13.42 -16.16
C GLU A 62 4.28 14.13 -17.21
N ARG A 63 4.87 14.58 -18.32
CA ARG A 63 4.11 15.14 -19.45
C ARG A 63 3.11 14.12 -20.02
N LEU A 64 3.55 12.88 -20.25
CA LEU A 64 2.68 11.80 -20.70
C LEU A 64 1.54 11.53 -19.70
N ASN A 65 1.84 11.57 -18.40
CA ASN A 65 0.84 11.42 -17.36
C ASN A 65 -0.20 12.55 -17.38
N ARG A 66 0.22 13.80 -17.62
CA ARG A 66 -0.69 14.94 -17.78
C ARG A 66 -1.57 14.82 -19.02
N GLU A 67 -1.00 14.39 -20.15
CA GLU A 67 -1.72 14.23 -21.42
C GLU A 67 -2.75 13.08 -21.38
N LYS A 68 -2.37 11.93 -20.81
CA LYS A 68 -3.21 10.72 -20.79
C LYS A 68 -4.08 10.62 -19.54
N GLY A 69 -3.80 11.46 -18.54
CA GLY A 69 -4.57 11.57 -17.31
C GLY A 69 -4.58 10.31 -16.45
N ILE A 70 -5.66 10.14 -15.69
CA ILE A 70 -5.79 9.10 -14.66
C ILE A 70 -5.61 7.68 -15.21
N TRP A 71 -6.08 7.42 -16.43
CA TRP A 71 -6.02 6.08 -17.02
C TRP A 71 -4.60 5.62 -17.30
N PHE A 72 -3.68 6.56 -17.55
CA PHE A 72 -2.26 6.22 -17.65
C PHE A 72 -1.71 5.76 -16.30
N THR A 73 -1.92 6.55 -15.24
CA THR A 73 -1.48 6.18 -13.87
C THR A 73 -2.06 4.83 -13.45
N VAL A 74 -3.36 4.61 -13.68
CA VAL A 74 -4.06 3.36 -13.36
C VAL A 74 -3.45 2.18 -14.12
N SER A 75 -3.24 2.34 -15.43
CA SER A 75 -2.71 1.26 -16.28
C SER A 75 -1.28 0.92 -15.89
N VAL A 76 -0.42 1.92 -15.70
CA VAL A 76 0.97 1.67 -15.32
C VAL A 76 1.04 1.02 -13.94
N ASN A 77 0.24 1.49 -12.98
CA ASN A 77 0.23 0.88 -11.65
C ASN A 77 -0.30 -0.57 -11.66
N ALA A 78 -1.34 -0.84 -12.47
CA ALA A 78 -1.86 -2.19 -12.65
C ALA A 78 -0.80 -3.14 -13.24
N ILE A 79 -0.02 -2.69 -14.24
CA ILE A 79 1.07 -3.45 -14.84
C ILE A 79 2.20 -3.68 -13.82
N CYS A 80 2.62 -2.62 -13.12
CA CYS A 80 3.68 -2.68 -12.12
C CYS A 80 3.34 -3.65 -10.97
N CYS A 81 2.12 -3.58 -10.44
CA CYS A 81 1.73 -4.35 -9.27
C CYS A 81 1.20 -5.74 -9.59
N GLY A 82 0.70 -5.98 -10.79
CA GLY A 82 0.25 -7.29 -11.25
C GLY A 82 1.36 -8.04 -11.96
N PRO A 83 1.44 -7.98 -13.31
CA PRO A 83 2.40 -8.74 -14.11
C PRO A 83 3.85 -8.58 -13.66
N LEU A 84 4.33 -7.34 -13.47
CA LEU A 84 5.74 -7.10 -13.15
C LEU A 84 6.10 -7.62 -11.75
N ALA A 85 5.32 -7.30 -10.73
CA ALA A 85 5.57 -7.81 -9.38
C ALA A 85 5.48 -9.34 -9.30
N VAL A 86 4.53 -9.97 -10.01
CA VAL A 86 4.44 -11.43 -10.08
C VAL A 86 5.64 -12.04 -10.81
N LEU A 87 6.08 -11.42 -11.91
CA LEU A 87 7.28 -11.88 -12.62
C LEU A 87 8.52 -11.83 -11.72
N LEU A 88 8.71 -10.73 -10.98
CA LEU A 88 9.80 -10.61 -10.01
C LEU A 88 9.70 -11.68 -8.92
N HIS A 89 8.49 -11.93 -8.40
CA HIS A 89 8.28 -12.98 -7.41
C HIS A 89 8.67 -14.37 -7.95
N VAL A 90 8.25 -14.69 -9.18
CA VAL A 90 8.57 -15.98 -9.83
C VAL A 90 10.07 -16.15 -10.05
N ILE A 91 10.77 -15.09 -10.44
CA ILE A 91 12.23 -15.11 -10.66
C ILE A 91 12.97 -15.31 -9.32
N ILE A 92 12.57 -14.59 -8.28
CA ILE A 92 13.28 -14.56 -6.99
C ILE A 92 12.99 -15.82 -6.17
N TRP A 93 11.74 -16.27 -6.09
CA TRP A 93 11.33 -17.35 -5.18
C TRP A 93 11.02 -18.67 -5.90
N ASP A 94 10.40 -18.64 -7.08
CA ASP A 94 9.96 -19.87 -7.78
C ASP A 94 10.94 -20.34 -8.87
N LYS A 95 12.15 -19.78 -8.92
CA LYS A 95 13.22 -20.14 -9.87
C LYS A 95 12.75 -20.12 -11.33
N GLY A 96 11.86 -19.20 -11.69
CA GLY A 96 11.35 -19.03 -13.05
C GLY A 96 10.16 -19.92 -13.43
N LYS A 97 9.60 -20.72 -12.51
CA LYS A 97 8.47 -21.61 -12.83
C LYS A 97 7.14 -20.87 -12.75
N VAL A 98 6.60 -20.48 -13.91
CA VAL A 98 5.27 -19.86 -14.01
C VAL A 98 4.17 -20.92 -13.88
N ARG A 99 3.16 -20.64 -13.05
CA ARG A 99 2.00 -21.49 -12.79
C ARG A 99 0.71 -20.68 -12.97
N TYR A 100 -0.43 -21.38 -13.08
CA TYR A 100 -1.74 -20.73 -13.26
C TYR A 100 -2.12 -19.81 -12.09
N ASP A 101 -1.77 -20.18 -10.86
CA ASP A 101 -1.98 -19.37 -9.67
C ASP A 101 -1.23 -18.03 -9.71
N HIS A 102 -0.08 -17.98 -10.39
CA HIS A 102 0.64 -16.73 -10.63
C HIS A 102 -0.11 -15.81 -11.60
N LEU A 103 -0.71 -16.37 -12.65
CA LEU A 103 -1.51 -15.59 -13.58
C LEU A 103 -2.78 -15.05 -12.92
N GLU A 104 -3.50 -15.87 -12.15
CA GLU A 104 -4.64 -15.43 -11.35
C GLU A 104 -4.24 -14.33 -10.36
N SER A 105 -3.12 -14.50 -9.66
CA SER A 105 -2.56 -13.51 -8.73
C SER A 105 -2.21 -12.21 -9.44
N SER A 106 -1.63 -12.28 -10.64
CA SER A 106 -1.24 -11.13 -11.48
C SER A 106 -2.46 -10.31 -11.87
N VAL A 107 -3.48 -10.94 -12.45
CA VAL A 107 -4.73 -10.26 -12.86
C VAL A 107 -5.43 -9.66 -11.66
N TYR A 108 -5.53 -10.41 -10.57
CA TYR A 108 -6.16 -9.94 -9.34
C TYR A 108 -5.45 -8.70 -8.76
N LYS A 109 -4.12 -8.72 -8.66
CA LYS A 109 -3.35 -7.58 -8.16
C LYS A 109 -3.44 -6.39 -9.10
N ALA A 110 -3.33 -6.61 -10.41
CA ALA A 110 -3.49 -5.55 -11.41
C ALA A 110 -4.83 -4.83 -11.22
N PHE A 111 -5.91 -5.59 -11.02
CA PHE A 111 -7.24 -5.05 -10.75
C PHE A 111 -7.29 -4.24 -9.45
N ILE A 112 -6.83 -4.80 -8.33
CA ILE A 112 -6.87 -4.14 -7.02
C ILE A 112 -6.04 -2.86 -7.00
N PHE A 113 -4.81 -2.92 -7.49
CA PHE A 113 -3.89 -1.78 -7.47
C PHE A 113 -4.22 -0.75 -8.56
N GLY A 114 -4.86 -1.16 -9.65
CA GLY A 114 -5.49 -0.23 -10.59
C GLY A 114 -6.61 0.56 -9.92
N LEU A 115 -7.52 -0.13 -9.22
CA LEU A 115 -8.61 0.50 -8.47
C LEU A 115 -8.10 1.38 -7.32
N SER A 116 -7.01 0.98 -6.64
CA SER A 116 -6.42 1.78 -5.56
C SER A 116 -6.03 3.16 -6.06
N ILE A 117 -5.33 3.22 -7.20
CA ILE A 117 -4.94 4.49 -7.83
C ILE A 117 -6.16 5.27 -8.29
N PHE A 118 -7.15 4.60 -8.86
CA PHE A 118 -8.37 5.27 -9.30
C PHE A 118 -9.02 6.04 -8.13
N PHE A 119 -9.26 5.38 -7.00
CA PHE A 119 -9.85 6.03 -5.82
C PHE A 119 -8.92 7.07 -5.19
N SER A 120 -7.64 6.71 -4.97
CA SER A 120 -6.67 7.61 -4.33
C SER A 120 -6.43 8.87 -5.15
N ASN A 121 -6.54 8.84 -6.48
CA ASN A 121 -6.42 10.04 -7.31
C ASN A 121 -7.51 11.08 -7.01
N TYR A 122 -8.75 10.66 -6.75
CA TYR A 122 -9.81 11.61 -6.36
C TYR A 122 -9.56 12.19 -4.97
N VAL A 123 -9.08 11.38 -4.04
CA VAL A 123 -8.70 11.83 -2.70
C VAL A 123 -7.55 12.83 -2.77
N PHE A 124 -6.49 12.52 -3.51
CA PHE A 124 -5.35 13.45 -3.67
C PHE A 124 -5.77 14.76 -4.32
N LYS A 125 -6.64 14.72 -5.34
CA LYS A 125 -7.18 15.96 -5.92
C LYS A 125 -8.00 16.76 -4.90
N ALA A 126 -8.90 16.11 -4.16
CA ALA A 126 -9.71 16.78 -3.15
C ALA A 126 -8.85 17.42 -2.05
N VAL A 127 -7.86 16.69 -1.56
CA VAL A 127 -6.97 17.15 -0.50
C VAL A 127 -6.02 18.26 -1.02
N SER A 128 -5.55 18.19 -2.26
CA SER A 128 -4.78 19.28 -2.88
C SER A 128 -5.61 20.54 -3.10
N LEU A 129 -6.91 20.41 -3.42
CA LEU A 129 -7.82 21.57 -3.49
C LEU A 129 -8.05 22.20 -2.11
N LEU A 130 -8.08 21.39 -1.04
CA LEU A 130 -8.32 21.87 0.33
C LEU A 130 -7.08 22.49 0.98
N PHE A 131 -5.89 21.95 0.73
CA PHE A 131 -4.65 22.34 1.43
C PHE A 131 -3.58 22.94 0.52
N GLY A 132 -3.89 23.17 -0.76
CA GLY A 132 -2.98 23.70 -1.77
C GLY A 132 -2.15 22.61 -2.47
N GLU A 133 -1.68 22.90 -3.68
CA GLU A 133 -0.85 21.97 -4.47
C GLU A 133 0.62 22.01 -4.05
N GLU A 134 1.11 23.17 -3.61
CA GLU A 134 2.51 23.37 -3.25
C GLU A 134 2.94 22.59 -2.00
N PRO A 135 4.21 22.14 -1.95
CA PRO A 135 4.76 21.43 -0.81
C PRO A 135 5.06 22.39 0.35
N SER A 136 4.01 22.80 1.08
CA SER A 136 4.15 23.49 2.37
C SER A 136 4.18 22.47 3.51
N PHE A 137 4.92 22.76 4.60
CA PHE A 137 4.99 21.87 5.76
C PHE A 137 3.59 21.55 6.32
N HIS A 138 2.74 22.57 6.44
CA HIS A 138 1.34 22.41 6.87
C HIS A 138 0.53 21.55 5.87
N GLY A 139 0.62 21.85 4.57
CA GLY A 139 -0.09 21.11 3.54
C GLY A 139 0.29 19.63 3.49
N ILE A 140 1.58 19.30 3.66
CA ILE A 140 2.06 17.91 3.71
C ILE A 140 1.48 17.18 4.92
N ILE A 141 1.53 17.77 6.12
CA ILE A 141 0.98 17.14 7.33
C ILE A 141 -0.52 16.87 7.17
N CYS A 142 -1.28 17.86 6.69
CA CYS A 142 -2.71 17.70 6.45
C CYS A 142 -3.01 16.63 5.40
N LYS A 143 -2.25 16.61 4.30
CA LYS A 143 -2.39 15.60 3.24
C LYS A 143 -2.13 14.18 3.76
N VAL A 144 -1.02 13.99 4.47
CA VAL A 144 -0.66 12.69 5.08
C VAL A 144 -1.72 12.27 6.11
N PHE A 145 -2.20 13.22 6.92
CA PHE A 145 -3.20 12.95 7.93
C PHE A 145 -4.51 12.44 7.31
N VAL A 146 -5.03 13.15 6.32
CA VAL A 146 -6.27 12.75 5.63
C VAL A 146 -6.08 11.40 4.93
N ASP A 147 -4.97 11.19 4.24
CA ASP A 147 -4.72 9.95 3.50
C ASP A 147 -4.59 8.72 4.43
N ASN A 148 -3.75 8.81 5.47
CA ASN A 148 -3.41 7.66 6.30
C ASN A 148 -4.35 7.45 7.49
N PHE A 149 -4.96 8.51 8.03
CA PHE A 149 -5.77 8.42 9.25
C PHE A 149 -7.27 8.57 8.99
N LEU A 150 -7.69 9.07 7.82
CA LEU A 150 -9.10 9.15 7.44
C LEU A 150 -9.43 8.22 6.27
N TYR A 151 -8.83 8.46 5.09
CA TYR A 151 -9.13 7.67 3.91
C TYR A 151 -8.76 6.19 4.10
N THR A 152 -7.55 5.92 4.60
CA THR A 152 -7.07 4.54 4.73
C THR A 152 -7.91 3.70 5.70
N PRO A 153 -8.15 4.09 6.97
CA PRO A 153 -8.88 3.24 7.90
C PRO A 153 -10.36 3.12 7.51
N PHE A 154 -11.00 4.23 7.15
CA PHE A 154 -12.45 4.27 6.99
C PHE A 154 -12.94 3.84 5.61
N PHE A 155 -12.09 3.91 4.58
CA PHE A 155 -12.47 3.50 3.22
C PHE A 155 -11.57 2.39 2.69
N TRP A 156 -10.26 2.63 2.59
CA TRP A 156 -9.35 1.72 1.89
C TRP A 156 -9.27 0.35 2.57
N LEU A 157 -9.15 0.30 3.89
CA LEU A 157 -9.06 -0.95 4.66
C LEU A 157 -10.32 -1.83 4.52
N PRO A 158 -11.56 -1.32 4.77
CA PRO A 158 -12.76 -2.10 4.50
C PRO A 158 -12.87 -2.56 3.05
N PHE A 159 -12.49 -1.70 2.10
CA PHE A 159 -12.54 -1.99 0.67
C PHE A 159 -11.58 -3.14 0.30
N ILE A 160 -10.31 -3.07 0.72
CA ILE A 160 -9.33 -4.12 0.42
C ILE A 160 -9.69 -5.44 1.11
N MET A 161 -10.22 -5.40 2.34
CA MET A 161 -10.71 -6.60 3.01
C MET A 161 -11.89 -7.24 2.28
N ALA A 162 -12.80 -6.43 1.74
CA ALA A 162 -13.89 -6.93 0.91
C ALA A 162 -13.35 -7.60 -0.37
N LEU A 163 -12.36 -6.99 -1.02
CA LEU A 163 -11.72 -7.58 -2.19
C LEU A 163 -10.97 -8.88 -1.87
N PHE A 164 -10.34 -9.00 -0.70
CA PHE A 164 -9.74 -10.27 -0.27
C PHE A 164 -10.80 -11.34 -0.04
N LYS A 165 -11.90 -11.03 0.65
CA LYS A 165 -13.02 -11.95 0.82
C LYS A 165 -13.65 -12.37 -0.51
N TRP A 166 -13.72 -11.44 -1.47
CA TRP A 166 -14.21 -11.74 -2.82
C TRP A 166 -13.36 -12.83 -3.49
N LYS A 167 -12.04 -12.71 -3.39
CA LYS A 167 -11.09 -13.71 -3.90
C LYS A 167 -11.19 -15.04 -3.16
N GLU A 168 -11.28 -15.00 -1.83
CA GLU A 168 -11.44 -16.20 -1.00
C GLU A 168 -12.73 -16.95 -1.35
N ALA A 169 -13.81 -16.22 -1.65
CA ALA A 169 -15.09 -16.77 -2.13
C ALA A 169 -15.08 -17.15 -3.62
N ARG A 170 -13.91 -17.31 -4.25
CA ARG A 170 -13.77 -17.66 -5.68
C ARG A 170 -14.55 -16.73 -6.60
N TYR A 171 -14.52 -15.43 -6.29
CA TYR A 171 -15.17 -14.36 -7.06
C TYR A 171 -16.71 -14.41 -7.06
N GLN A 172 -17.33 -15.16 -6.15
CA GLN A 172 -18.78 -15.14 -5.96
C GLN A 172 -19.23 -13.79 -5.40
N PHE A 173 -20.38 -13.30 -5.88
CA PHE A 173 -20.94 -12.04 -5.42
C PHE A 173 -21.33 -12.15 -3.94
N PHE A 174 -20.94 -11.16 -3.14
CA PHE A 174 -21.35 -11.04 -1.76
C PHE A 174 -21.57 -9.56 -1.42
N PRO A 175 -22.34 -9.25 -0.38
CA PRO A 175 -22.63 -7.87 -0.01
C PRO A 175 -21.38 -7.16 0.56
N PHE A 176 -20.65 -6.43 -0.30
CA PHE A 176 -19.44 -5.67 0.04
C PHE A 176 -19.62 -4.74 1.24
N TRP A 177 -20.80 -4.14 1.40
CA TRP A 177 -21.13 -3.24 2.51
C TRP A 177 -21.01 -3.91 3.89
N LYS A 178 -21.12 -5.25 3.98
CA LYS A 178 -20.91 -5.96 5.25
C LYS A 178 -19.46 -5.84 5.76
N CYS A 179 -18.52 -5.41 4.92
CA CYS A 179 -17.15 -5.12 5.33
C CYS A 179 -16.99 -3.73 5.97
N TRP A 180 -17.97 -2.83 5.87
CA TRP A 180 -17.98 -1.57 6.63
C TRP A 180 -18.56 -1.78 8.03
N ASN A 181 -17.90 -2.64 8.82
CA ASN A 181 -18.28 -2.95 10.18
C ASN A 181 -17.09 -2.67 11.12
N PRO A 182 -17.26 -2.03 12.28
CA PRO A 182 -16.19 -1.86 13.27
C PRO A 182 -15.42 -3.15 13.62
N LEU A 183 -16.03 -4.33 13.47
CA LEU A 183 -15.39 -5.63 13.63
C LEU A 183 -14.25 -5.90 12.62
N ILE A 184 -14.09 -5.10 11.56
CA ILE A 184 -12.90 -5.20 10.69
C ILE A 184 -11.62 -4.87 11.44
N TYR A 185 -11.70 -4.02 12.48
CA TYR A 185 -10.57 -3.67 13.34
C TYR A 185 -10.29 -4.74 14.42
N THR A 186 -10.67 -5.98 14.16
CA THR A 186 -10.16 -7.15 14.88
C THR A 186 -8.65 -7.32 14.63
N LYS A 187 -8.04 -8.32 15.27
CA LYS A 187 -6.60 -8.56 15.26
C LYS A 187 -5.97 -8.47 13.85
N GLU A 188 -6.58 -9.08 12.85
CA GLU A 188 -6.06 -9.09 11.47
C GLU A 188 -6.09 -7.69 10.83
N GLY A 189 -7.22 -6.96 10.93
CA GLY A 189 -7.35 -5.63 10.35
C GLY A 189 -6.49 -4.58 11.06
N THR A 190 -6.36 -4.65 12.39
CA THR A 190 -5.42 -3.79 13.13
C THR A 190 -3.98 -4.05 12.73
N SER A 191 -3.59 -5.33 12.57
CA SER A 191 -2.23 -5.66 12.14
C SER A 191 -1.95 -5.14 10.74
N LEU A 192 -2.90 -5.28 9.80
CA LEU A 192 -2.76 -4.78 8.45
C LEU A 192 -2.67 -3.24 8.42
N LEU A 193 -3.49 -2.55 9.21
CA LEU A 193 -3.48 -1.09 9.31
C LEU A 193 -2.16 -0.57 9.88
N LEU A 194 -1.63 -1.19 10.93
CA LEU A 194 -0.33 -0.81 11.51
C LEU A 194 0.81 -1.03 10.52
N SER A 195 0.83 -2.17 9.81
CA SER A 195 1.78 -2.42 8.72
C SER A 195 1.68 -1.36 7.63
N ASN A 196 0.44 -0.97 7.27
CA ASN A 196 0.21 0.08 6.30
C ASN A 196 0.81 1.41 6.77
N TRP A 197 0.55 1.85 8.00
CA TRP A 197 1.08 3.12 8.51
C TRP A 197 2.60 3.16 8.56
N ILE A 198 3.26 2.08 8.98
CA ILE A 198 4.73 2.02 9.05
C ILE A 198 5.37 2.27 7.67
N ILE A 199 4.73 1.80 6.61
CA ILE A 199 5.25 1.92 5.24
C ILE A 199 4.76 3.20 4.56
N TRP A 200 3.46 3.46 4.62
CA TRP A 200 2.83 4.49 3.81
C TRP A 200 2.87 5.87 4.44
N VAL A 201 2.92 6.03 5.76
CA VAL A 201 3.07 7.37 6.36
C VAL A 201 4.41 8.02 5.94
N PRO A 202 5.57 7.34 6.07
CA PRO A 202 6.82 7.90 5.54
C PRO A 202 6.78 8.07 4.02
N ALA A 203 6.30 7.05 3.29
CA ALA A 203 6.32 7.10 1.83
C ALA A 203 5.46 8.25 1.26
N THR A 204 4.26 8.46 1.80
CA THR A 204 3.36 9.56 1.39
C THR A 204 3.91 10.92 1.81
N THR A 205 4.57 11.01 2.97
CA THR A 205 5.26 12.25 3.37
C THR A 205 6.33 12.64 2.35
N PHE A 206 7.17 11.69 1.92
CA PHE A 206 8.16 11.93 0.87
C PHE A 206 7.50 12.25 -0.48
N LEU A 207 6.45 11.51 -0.85
CA LEU A 207 5.70 11.73 -2.09
C LEU A 207 5.20 13.17 -2.18
N PHE A 208 4.57 13.69 -1.13
CA PHE A 208 4.04 15.06 -1.11
C PHE A 208 5.11 16.15 -1.02
N ALA A 209 6.32 15.81 -0.56
CA ALA A 209 7.45 16.73 -0.54
C ALA A 209 8.21 16.79 -1.87
N MET A 210 8.02 15.81 -2.77
CA MET A 210 8.76 15.71 -4.02
C MET A 210 8.18 16.55 -5.16
N PRO A 211 9.03 17.00 -6.10
CA PRO A 211 8.60 17.54 -7.39
C PRO A 211 7.69 16.57 -8.13
N LEU A 212 6.72 17.10 -8.88
CA LEU A 212 5.69 16.30 -9.56
C LEU A 212 6.28 15.23 -10.51
N ALA A 213 7.40 15.54 -11.16
CA ALA A 213 8.11 14.60 -12.05
C ALA A 213 8.64 13.34 -11.33
N LEU A 214 8.91 13.41 -10.03
CA LEU A 214 9.37 12.28 -9.23
C LEU A 214 8.24 11.49 -8.58
N GLN A 215 7.08 12.12 -8.35
CA GLN A 215 5.98 11.52 -7.58
C GLN A 215 5.51 10.21 -8.18
N LEU A 216 5.27 10.20 -9.50
CA LEU A 216 4.78 9.03 -10.21
C LEU A 216 5.77 7.85 -10.18
N PRO A 217 7.05 8.00 -10.59
CA PRO A 217 8.06 6.96 -10.45
C PRO A 217 8.24 6.46 -9.01
N PHE A 218 8.28 7.38 -8.04
CA PHE A 218 8.41 7.05 -6.62
C PHE A 218 7.26 6.16 -6.17
N ALA A 219 6.02 6.55 -6.50
CA ALA A 219 4.82 5.82 -6.14
C ALA A 219 4.86 4.41 -6.73
N MET A 220 5.21 4.26 -8.01
CA MET A 220 5.31 2.95 -8.69
C MET A 220 6.23 1.99 -7.94
N CYS A 221 7.39 2.47 -7.50
CA CYS A 221 8.35 1.63 -6.77
C CYS A 221 7.82 1.21 -5.40
N CYS A 222 7.19 2.13 -4.68
CA CYS A 222 6.53 1.80 -3.41
C CYS A 222 5.45 0.73 -3.61
N TYR A 223 4.63 0.89 -4.65
CA TYR A 223 3.53 -0.03 -4.96
C TYR A 223 4.02 -1.42 -5.44
N ILE A 224 5.09 -1.50 -6.23
CA ILE A 224 5.70 -2.79 -6.63
C ILE A 224 6.16 -3.55 -5.38
N VAL A 225 6.90 -2.90 -4.50
CA VAL A 225 7.40 -3.52 -3.27
C VAL A 225 6.25 -3.92 -2.35
N TRP A 226 5.24 -3.07 -2.22
CA TRP A 226 4.03 -3.39 -1.46
C TRP A 226 3.29 -4.60 -2.03
N SER A 227 3.17 -4.70 -3.36
CA SER A 227 2.58 -5.89 -4.02
C SER A 227 3.38 -7.17 -3.72
N LEU A 228 4.70 -7.10 -3.71
CA LEU A 228 5.56 -8.22 -3.32
C LEU A 228 5.33 -8.61 -1.84
N ILE A 229 5.27 -7.64 -0.92
CA ILE A 229 4.96 -7.89 0.50
C ILE A 229 3.61 -8.61 0.64
N VAL A 230 2.57 -8.10 -0.02
CA VAL A 230 1.23 -8.71 0.00
C VAL A 230 1.28 -10.15 -0.51
N SER A 231 2.10 -10.44 -1.53
CA SER A 231 2.30 -11.81 -2.03
C SER A 231 2.86 -12.73 -0.95
N CYS A 232 3.94 -12.32 -0.30
CA CYS A 232 4.58 -13.09 0.75
C CYS A 232 3.66 -13.31 1.96
N LEU A 233 2.86 -12.31 2.33
CA LEU A 233 1.89 -12.41 3.43
C LEU A 233 0.76 -13.40 3.10
N LEU A 234 0.22 -13.35 1.88
CA LEU A 234 -0.84 -14.27 1.44
C LEU A 234 -0.33 -15.72 1.35
N GLU A 235 0.92 -15.92 0.94
CA GLU A 235 1.55 -17.25 0.88
C GLU A 235 1.82 -17.86 2.25
N LYS A 236 2.29 -17.05 3.23
CA LYS A 236 2.43 -17.49 4.62
C LYS A 236 1.10 -17.95 5.23
N LYS A 237 -0.03 -17.33 4.86
CA LYS A 237 -1.36 -17.73 5.36
C LYS A 237 -1.81 -19.08 4.75
N LYS A 238 -1.53 -19.32 3.47
CA LYS A 238 -1.79 -20.63 2.81
C LYS A 238 -1.00 -21.78 3.44
N SER A 239 0.27 -21.59 3.78
CA SER A 239 1.09 -22.66 4.37
C SER A 239 0.68 -23.04 5.79
N LYS A 240 0.07 -22.10 6.53
CA LYS A 240 -0.40 -22.32 7.91
C LYS A 240 -1.77 -23.00 7.97
N ASN A 241 -2.62 -22.82 6.97
CA ASN A 241 -3.92 -23.51 6.86
C ASN A 241 -3.84 -24.93 6.28
N ASN A 242 -2.70 -25.32 5.70
CA ASN A 242 -2.44 -26.67 5.18
C ASN A 242 -1.66 -27.55 6.19
N ARG A 243 -1.57 -27.14 7.46
CA ARG A 243 -1.07 -27.93 8.60
C ARG A 243 -2.18 -28.07 9.62
#